data_AF-A0A3P6AWA1-F1
#
_entry.id   AF-A0A3P6AWA1-F1
#
_cell.length_a   1.000
_cell.length_b   1.000
_cell.length_c   1.000
_cell.angle_alpha   90.00
_cell.angle_beta   90.00
_cell.angle_gamma   90.00
#
_symmetry.space_group_name_H-M   'P 1'
#
loop_
_entity.id
_entity.type
_entity.pdbx_description
1 polymer ?
#
loop_
_entity_poly.entity_id
_entity_poly.type
_entity_poly.pdbx_seq_one_letter_code
_entity_poly.pdbx_strand_id
1 'polypeptide(L)'
;MKLQLFWLALVFIAVKANPAKEGNNATIPALIVFGDSIMDTGNNNRLPTLLKCNFPPYGKDFPGGLATGRFSDGRVPSDLIAEKLGLAKSLPAFMNPNLKPQDLLKGVTFASGGTGYDPLTAKIMSVISVWDQLTYFKQYISTIKQHFGEKKAQDILDHSFFCCVF
;
A
#
# COMPACT_ATOMS: atom_id res chain seq x y z
N MET A 1 -25.20 21.38 35.85
CA MET A 1 -24.36 21.54 34.65
C MET A 1 -24.80 20.46 33.66
N LYS A 2 -25.56 20.81 32.62
CA LYS A 2 -26.11 19.85 31.63
C LYS A 2 -25.03 19.57 30.58
N LEU A 3 -24.51 18.35 30.54
CA LEU A 3 -23.54 17.92 29.54
C LEU A 3 -24.30 17.60 28.24
N GLN A 4 -24.09 18.43 27.21
CA GLN A 4 -24.69 18.24 25.89
C GLN A 4 -24.00 17.04 25.20
N LEU A 5 -24.78 16.00 24.88
CA LEU A 5 -24.33 14.91 24.03
C LEU A 5 -24.21 15.42 22.58
N PHE A 6 -23.00 15.41 22.04
CA PHE A 6 -22.76 15.59 20.61
C PHE A 6 -23.15 14.30 19.88
N TRP A 7 -24.16 14.38 19.03
CA TRP A 7 -24.54 13.30 18.11
C TRP A 7 -23.59 13.29 16.93
N LEU A 8 -22.70 12.30 16.87
CA LEU A 8 -21.96 11.95 15.64
C LEU A 8 -22.93 11.27 14.68
N ALA A 9 -23.46 12.02 13.72
CA ALA A 9 -24.25 11.47 12.63
C ALA A 9 -23.31 10.75 11.65
N LEU A 10 -23.21 9.43 11.75
CA LEU A 10 -22.65 8.58 10.70
C LEU A 10 -23.65 8.57 9.52
N VAL A 11 -23.33 9.33 8.47
CA VAL A 11 -24.08 9.24 7.20
C VAL A 11 -23.63 7.98 6.47
N PHE A 12 -24.39 6.91 6.60
CA PHE A 12 -24.28 5.77 5.69
C PHE A 12 -25.00 6.12 4.39
N ILE A 13 -24.24 6.51 3.36
CA ILE A 13 -24.78 6.55 2.00
C ILE A 13 -24.99 5.09 1.58
N ALA A 14 -26.24 4.62 1.65
CA ALA A 14 -26.62 3.36 1.04
C ALA A 14 -26.54 3.52 -0.48
N VAL A 15 -25.38 3.20 -1.06
CA VAL A 15 -25.26 3.00 -2.50
C VAL A 15 -26.05 1.73 -2.82
N LYS A 16 -27.18 1.87 -3.52
CA LYS A 16 -27.84 0.72 -4.16
C LYS A 16 -26.85 0.16 -5.16
N ALA A 17 -26.21 -0.95 -4.81
CA ALA A 17 -25.47 -1.76 -5.75
C ALA A 17 -26.47 -2.24 -6.81
N ASN A 18 -26.27 -1.83 -8.08
CA ASN A 18 -26.87 -2.56 -9.18
C ASN A 18 -26.39 -4.01 -9.07
N PRO A 19 -27.25 -5.01 -9.29
CA PRO A 19 -26.78 -6.38 -9.38
C PRO A 19 -25.72 -6.40 -10.48
N ALA A 20 -24.48 -6.63 -10.07
CA ALA A 20 -23.42 -6.91 -11.01
C ALA A 20 -23.94 -8.07 -11.86
N LYS A 21 -23.93 -7.92 -13.19
CA LYS A 21 -23.94 -9.08 -14.07
C LYS A 21 -22.87 -10.02 -13.51
N GLU A 22 -23.21 -11.27 -13.23
CA GLU A 22 -22.23 -12.32 -12.94
C GLU A 22 -21.32 -12.45 -14.17
N GLY A 23 -20.35 -11.56 -14.26
CA GLY A 23 -19.24 -11.63 -15.16
C GLY A 23 -18.21 -12.53 -14.50
N ASN A 24 -17.78 -13.55 -15.22
CA ASN A 24 -16.61 -14.41 -14.97
C ASN A 24 -15.75 -13.89 -13.80
N ASN A 25 -15.64 -14.65 -12.70
CA ASN A 25 -14.77 -14.39 -11.54
C ASN A 25 -13.56 -13.52 -11.93
N ALA A 26 -13.72 -12.19 -11.84
CA ALA A 26 -12.72 -11.27 -12.37
C ALA A 26 -11.56 -11.27 -11.39
N THR A 27 -10.52 -12.03 -11.71
CA THR A 27 -9.30 -12.06 -10.91
C THR A 27 -8.66 -10.69 -10.91
N ILE A 28 -8.55 -10.08 -9.73
CA ILE A 28 -7.77 -8.86 -9.51
C ILE A 28 -6.29 -9.23 -9.72
N PRO A 29 -5.59 -8.66 -10.71
CA PRO A 29 -4.23 -9.08 -11.04
C PRO A 29 -3.20 -8.57 -10.04
N ALA A 30 -3.37 -7.35 -9.52
CA ALA A 30 -2.44 -6.74 -8.57
C ALA A 30 -3.13 -5.83 -7.55
N LEU A 31 -2.44 -5.60 -6.44
CA LEU A 31 -2.78 -4.62 -5.42
C LEU A 31 -1.75 -3.48 -5.44
N ILE A 32 -2.19 -2.27 -5.79
CA ILE A 32 -1.34 -1.09 -5.90
C ILE A 32 -1.67 -0.13 -4.76
N VAL A 33 -0.72 0.08 -3.86
CA VAL A 33 -0.97 0.84 -2.61
C VAL A 33 -0.15 2.11 -2.53
N PHE A 34 -0.82 3.21 -2.19
CA PHE A 34 -0.25 4.51 -1.87
C PHE A 34 -0.61 4.89 -0.45
N GLY A 35 0.24 5.66 0.21
CA GLY A 35 -0.12 6.23 1.50
C GLY A 35 1.00 6.45 2.49
N ASP A 36 0.67 6.33 3.77
CA ASP A 36 1.54 6.60 4.91
C ASP A 36 1.98 5.33 5.66
N SER A 37 2.31 5.48 6.94
CA SER A 37 2.73 4.38 7.83
C SER A 37 1.72 3.25 7.96
N ILE A 38 0.43 3.51 7.78
CA ILE A 38 -0.63 2.49 7.86
C ILE A 38 -0.45 1.46 6.75
N MET A 39 0.08 1.86 5.60
CA MET A 39 0.19 1.03 4.41
C MET A 39 1.64 0.63 4.07
N ASP A 40 2.62 1.19 4.78
CA ASP A 40 4.05 0.95 4.54
C ASP A 40 4.48 -0.44 5.06
N THR A 41 5.12 -1.21 4.18
CA THR A 41 5.66 -2.53 4.51
C THR A 41 7.18 -2.55 4.64
N GLY A 42 7.83 -1.39 4.53
CA GLY A 42 9.27 -1.21 4.74
C GLY A 42 9.97 -0.30 3.73
N ASN A 43 9.26 0.55 2.97
CA ASN A 43 9.88 1.54 2.08
C ASN A 43 10.81 2.47 2.87
N ASN A 44 10.39 2.92 4.06
CA ASN A 44 11.18 3.82 4.90
C ASN A 44 12.54 3.24 5.32
N ASN A 45 12.73 1.92 5.32
CA ASN A 45 14.01 1.30 5.65
C ASN A 45 15.14 1.69 4.69
N ARG A 46 14.78 2.20 3.51
CA ARG A 46 15.73 2.60 2.45
C ARG A 46 16.03 4.09 2.43
N LEU A 47 15.45 4.84 3.36
CA LEU A 47 15.57 6.30 3.42
C LEU A 47 16.46 6.73 4.60
N PRO A 48 17.14 7.87 4.52
CA PRO A 48 17.87 8.44 5.65
C PRO A 48 16.92 9.14 6.66
N THR A 49 15.86 8.46 7.10
CA THR A 49 14.88 8.95 8.08
C THR A 49 14.97 8.21 9.42
N LEU A 50 14.48 8.85 10.48
CA LEU A 50 14.22 8.25 11.79
C LEU A 50 12.90 7.48 11.82
N LEU A 51 11.98 7.72 10.89
CA LEU A 51 10.68 7.06 10.83
C LEU A 51 10.80 5.66 10.22
N LYS A 52 11.34 4.72 10.97
CA LYS A 52 11.48 3.31 10.58
C LYS A 52 10.96 2.41 11.69
N CYS A 53 10.52 1.23 11.30
CA CYS A 53 10.07 0.18 12.22
C CYS A 53 10.79 -1.14 11.94
N ASN A 54 12.10 -1.06 11.68
CA ASN A 54 12.99 -2.20 11.44
C ASN A 54 13.81 -2.58 12.68
N PHE A 55 13.24 -2.38 13.87
CA PHE A 55 13.82 -2.71 15.16
C PHE A 55 12.72 -3.19 16.13
N PRO A 56 13.05 -3.91 17.22
CA PRO A 56 12.06 -4.35 18.22
C PRO A 56 11.34 -3.18 18.92
N PRO A 57 10.05 -3.30 19.28
CA PRO A 57 9.23 -4.50 19.27
C PRO A 57 8.55 -4.81 17.93
N TYR A 58 8.71 -3.96 16.92
CA TYR A 58 8.06 -4.13 15.62
C TYR A 58 8.40 -5.48 14.99
N GLY A 59 7.41 -6.10 14.34
CA GLY A 59 7.57 -7.41 13.69
C GLY A 59 7.61 -8.63 14.61
N LYS A 60 7.45 -8.47 15.95
CA LYS A 60 7.40 -9.61 16.89
C LYS A 60 6.38 -10.70 16.52
N ASP A 61 5.24 -10.29 15.94
CA ASP A 61 4.13 -11.15 15.50
C ASP A 61 4.14 -11.37 13.97
N PHE A 62 5.11 -10.78 13.25
CA PHE A 62 5.31 -11.03 11.82
C PHE A 62 6.00 -12.39 11.62
N PRO A 63 5.79 -13.11 10.50
CA PRO A 63 6.47 -14.37 10.25
C PRO A 63 7.99 -14.30 10.46
N GLY A 64 8.49 -15.14 11.37
CA GLY A 64 9.90 -15.17 11.78
C GLY A 64 10.28 -14.20 12.90
N GLY A 65 9.36 -13.40 13.45
CA GLY A 65 9.63 -12.43 14.50
C GLY A 65 10.55 -11.28 14.06
N LEU A 66 10.55 -10.97 12.75
CA LEU A 66 11.48 -10.04 12.14
C LEU A 66 10.85 -8.65 11.94
N ALA A 67 11.56 -7.62 12.37
CA ALA A 67 11.19 -6.22 12.13
C ALA A 67 11.44 -5.84 10.67
N THR A 68 10.41 -5.85 9.83
CA THR A 68 10.55 -5.59 8.39
C THR A 68 10.38 -4.13 7.99
N GLY A 69 10.10 -3.21 8.92
CA GLY A 69 9.75 -1.82 8.62
C GLY A 69 8.25 -1.52 8.58
N ARG A 70 7.40 -2.52 8.87
CA ARG A 70 5.97 -2.32 9.10
C ARG A 70 5.75 -1.56 10.40
N PHE A 71 4.89 -0.55 10.41
CA PHE A 71 4.52 0.22 11.61
C PHE A 71 3.54 -0.55 12.50
N SER A 72 3.86 -1.82 12.76
CA SER A 72 3.05 -2.79 13.50
C SER A 72 3.95 -3.89 14.07
N ASP A 73 3.46 -4.57 15.11
CA ASP A 73 4.07 -5.79 15.64
C ASP A 73 3.96 -6.95 14.65
N GLY A 74 3.03 -6.89 13.70
CA GLY A 74 2.83 -7.94 12.69
C GLY A 74 2.56 -7.37 11.31
N ARG A 75 1.52 -7.91 10.67
CA ARG A 75 1.06 -7.46 9.35
C ARG A 75 0.37 -6.11 9.44
N VAL A 76 0.41 -5.36 8.35
CA VAL A 76 -0.29 -4.08 8.18
C VAL A 76 -1.47 -4.25 7.22
N PRO A 77 -2.45 -3.32 7.19
CA PRO A 77 -3.61 -3.40 6.30
C PRO A 77 -3.30 -3.78 4.84
N SER A 78 -2.21 -3.27 4.25
CA SER A 78 -1.83 -3.62 2.87
C SER A 78 -1.52 -5.11 2.71
N ASP A 79 -0.97 -5.80 3.72
CA ASP A 79 -0.80 -7.25 3.69
C ASP A 79 -2.12 -8.00 3.79
N LEU A 80 -3.03 -7.52 4.64
CA LEU A 80 -4.32 -8.17 4.87
C LEU A 80 -5.19 -8.10 3.62
N ILE A 81 -5.16 -6.95 2.94
CA ILE A 81 -5.84 -6.77 1.64
C ILE A 81 -5.20 -7.69 0.59
N ALA A 82 -3.87 -7.72 0.48
CA ALA A 82 -3.18 -8.59 -0.49
C ALA A 82 -3.55 -10.06 -0.34
N GLU A 83 -3.65 -10.56 0.90
CA GLU A 83 -4.03 -11.94 1.17
C GLU A 83 -5.51 -12.18 0.89
N LYS A 84 -6.38 -11.24 1.26
CA LYS A 84 -7.82 -11.35 0.99
C LYS A 84 -8.13 -11.38 -0.50
N LEU A 85 -7.31 -10.70 -1.31
CA LEU A 85 -7.37 -10.73 -2.76
C LEU A 85 -6.69 -11.97 -3.38
N GLY A 86 -6.09 -12.86 -2.57
CA GLY A 86 -5.40 -14.06 -3.05
C GLY A 86 -4.06 -13.80 -3.75
N LEU A 87 -3.50 -12.60 -3.60
CA LEU A 87 -2.30 -12.17 -4.31
C LEU A 87 -1.02 -12.66 -3.62
N ALA A 88 -0.87 -12.30 -2.33
CA ALA A 88 0.29 -12.62 -1.51
C ALA A 88 -0.06 -12.62 -0.03
N LYS A 89 0.66 -13.41 0.78
CA LYS A 89 0.54 -13.38 2.25
C LYS A 89 1.05 -12.08 2.86
N SER A 90 1.98 -11.41 2.17
CA SER A 90 2.53 -10.11 2.56
C SER A 90 2.83 -9.31 1.30
N LEU A 91 2.44 -8.05 1.27
CA LEU A 91 2.70 -7.17 0.14
C LEU A 91 4.14 -6.64 0.25
N PRO A 92 4.93 -6.63 -0.84
CA PRO A 92 6.26 -6.07 -0.80
C PRO A 92 6.26 -4.54 -0.92
N ALA A 93 7.23 -3.92 -0.25
CA ALA A 93 7.60 -2.53 -0.44
C ALA A 93 8.28 -2.36 -1.81
N PHE A 94 7.92 -1.33 -2.57
CA PHE A 94 8.54 -1.05 -3.87
C PHE A 94 10.05 -0.86 -3.77
N MET A 95 10.54 -0.28 -2.67
CA MET A 95 11.97 -0.04 -2.43
C MET A 95 12.74 -1.28 -1.93
N ASN A 96 12.10 -2.46 -1.85
CA ASN A 96 12.78 -3.69 -1.41
C ASN A 96 13.91 -4.07 -2.40
N PRO A 97 15.18 -4.17 -1.98
CA PRO A 97 16.30 -4.49 -2.88
C PRO A 97 16.23 -5.90 -3.47
N ASN A 98 15.46 -6.80 -2.88
CA ASN A 98 15.28 -8.17 -3.35
C ASN A 98 14.03 -8.34 -4.23
N LEU A 99 13.35 -7.25 -4.57
CA LEU A 99 12.13 -7.26 -5.37
C LEU A 99 12.45 -7.71 -6.80
N LYS A 100 11.82 -8.78 -7.26
CA LYS A 100 11.98 -9.30 -8.62
C LYS A 100 10.87 -8.79 -9.53
N PRO A 101 11.10 -8.70 -10.85
CA PRO A 101 10.05 -8.28 -11.79
C PRO A 101 8.76 -9.10 -11.65
N GLN A 102 8.85 -10.40 -11.36
CA GLN A 102 7.67 -11.27 -11.19
C GLN A 102 6.82 -10.90 -9.97
N ASP A 103 7.43 -10.37 -8.91
CA ASP A 103 6.71 -9.95 -7.70
C ASP A 103 5.81 -8.74 -8.01
N LEU A 104 6.25 -7.88 -8.93
CA LEU A 104 5.49 -6.71 -9.37
C LEU A 104 4.13 -7.10 -9.98
N LEU A 105 4.01 -8.27 -10.60
CA LEU A 105 2.75 -8.71 -11.23
C LEU A 105 1.60 -8.85 -10.25
N LYS A 106 1.89 -9.01 -8.95
CA LYS A 106 0.91 -9.11 -7.86
C LYS A 106 0.72 -7.79 -7.12
N GLY A 107 1.50 -6.78 -7.46
CA GLY A 107 1.44 -5.44 -6.89
C GLY A 107 2.39 -5.20 -5.73
N VAL A 108 2.46 -3.94 -5.31
CA VAL A 108 3.42 -3.39 -4.35
C VAL A 108 2.78 -2.26 -3.56
N THR A 109 3.41 -1.86 -2.46
CA THR A 109 3.12 -0.57 -1.81
C THR A 109 4.22 0.45 -2.08
N PHE A 110 3.80 1.67 -2.42
CA PHE A 110 4.64 2.88 -2.49
C PHE A 110 4.52 3.73 -1.21
N ALA A 111 3.69 3.31 -0.26
CA ALA A 111 3.43 4.06 0.96
C ALA A 111 4.71 4.30 1.79
N SER A 112 4.73 5.39 2.55
CA SER A 112 5.91 5.81 3.31
C SER A 112 5.51 6.45 4.62
N GLY A 113 5.99 5.87 5.72
CA GLY A 113 5.68 6.37 7.07
C GLY A 113 6.02 7.85 7.26
N GLY A 114 5.08 8.61 7.84
CA GLY A 114 5.21 10.05 8.10
C GLY A 114 5.13 10.95 6.88
N THR A 115 4.76 10.41 5.72
CA THR A 115 4.35 11.25 4.59
C THR A 115 2.95 11.83 4.85
N GLY A 116 2.67 12.95 4.22
CA GLY A 116 1.36 13.60 4.25
C GLY A 116 1.13 14.36 2.94
N TYR A 117 -0.07 14.91 2.77
CA TYR A 117 -0.44 15.60 1.54
C TYR A 117 0.47 16.80 1.21
N ASP A 118 0.87 17.58 2.23
CA ASP A 118 1.78 18.70 2.07
C ASP A 118 3.23 18.20 1.85
N PRO A 119 3.88 18.51 0.70
CA PRO A 119 5.26 18.12 0.43
C PRO A 119 6.27 18.58 1.48
N LEU A 120 5.97 19.66 2.21
CA LEU A 120 6.82 20.15 3.30
C LEU A 120 6.92 19.11 4.43
N THR A 121 5.85 18.37 4.71
CA THR A 121 5.85 17.30 5.72
C THR A 121 6.87 16.23 5.36
N ALA A 122 6.78 15.71 4.13
CA ALA A 122 7.69 14.68 3.65
C ALA A 122 9.15 15.18 3.62
N LYS A 123 9.37 16.44 3.24
CA LYS A 123 10.68 17.08 3.23
C LYS A 123 11.30 17.16 4.63
N ILE A 124 10.54 17.63 5.63
CA ILE A 124 11.02 17.74 7.02
C ILE A 124 11.37 16.35 7.58
N MET A 125 10.52 15.36 7.32
CA MET A 125 10.72 14.00 7.84
C MET A 125 11.72 13.16 7.02
N SER A 126 12.19 13.66 5.88
CA SER A 126 13.07 12.95 4.93
C SER A 126 12.48 11.62 4.44
N VAL A 127 11.20 11.66 4.04
CA VAL A 127 10.42 10.49 3.60
C VAL A 127 9.87 10.67 2.17
N ILE A 128 9.29 9.61 1.58
CA ILE A 128 8.77 9.65 0.21
C ILE A 128 7.48 10.47 0.21
N SER A 129 7.46 11.57 -0.54
CA SER A 129 6.25 12.40 -0.69
C SER A 129 5.18 11.69 -1.52
N VAL A 130 3.92 12.11 -1.43
CA VAL A 130 2.84 11.60 -2.31
C VAL A 130 3.21 11.69 -3.80
N TRP A 131 3.92 12.74 -4.19
CA TRP A 131 4.40 12.94 -5.56
C TRP A 131 5.51 11.96 -5.97
N ASP A 132 6.40 11.62 -5.04
CA ASP A 132 7.41 10.59 -5.26
C ASP A 132 6.76 9.22 -5.41
N GLN A 133 5.69 8.92 -4.64
CA GLN A 133 4.93 7.67 -4.80
C GLN A 133 4.33 7.53 -6.20
N LEU A 134 3.80 8.63 -6.77
CA LEU A 134 3.32 8.65 -8.15
C LEU A 134 4.47 8.46 -9.17
N THR A 135 5.65 8.98 -8.86
CA THR A 135 6.85 8.77 -9.69
C THR A 135 7.29 7.30 -9.67
N TYR A 136 7.28 6.67 -8.50
CA TYR A 136 7.54 5.24 -8.36
C TYR A 136 6.48 4.38 -9.03
N PHE A 137 5.21 4.79 -9.01
CA PHE A 137 4.18 4.09 -9.77
C PHE A 137 4.43 4.13 -11.28
N LYS A 138 4.88 5.28 -11.84
CA LYS A 138 5.28 5.35 -13.25
C LYS A 138 6.46 4.43 -13.55
N GLN A 139 7.44 4.34 -12.65
CA GLN A 139 8.56 3.42 -12.78
C GLN A 139 8.09 1.96 -12.74
N TYR A 140 7.22 1.61 -11.79
CA TYR A 140 6.59 0.30 -11.69
C TYR A 140 5.92 -0.11 -13.01
N ILE A 141 5.08 0.75 -13.58
CA ILE A 141 4.43 0.46 -14.87
C ILE A 141 5.45 0.30 -16.00
N SER A 142 6.48 1.16 -16.04
CA SER A 142 7.56 1.05 -17.03
C SER A 142 8.30 -0.29 -16.92
N THR A 143 8.62 -0.72 -15.69
CA THR A 143 9.25 -2.02 -15.45
C THR A 143 8.37 -3.18 -15.88
N ILE A 144 7.05 -3.12 -15.63
CA ILE A 144 6.12 -4.13 -16.13
C ILE A 144 6.12 -4.18 -17.66
N LYS A 145 6.03 -3.03 -18.34
CA LYS A 145 6.08 -2.96 -19.81
C LYS A 145 7.35 -3.58 -20.37
N GLN A 146 8.50 -3.26 -19.76
CA GLN A 146 9.80 -3.76 -20.20
C GLN A 146 9.92 -5.28 -20.06
N HIS A 147 9.40 -5.88 -18.99
CA HIS A 147 9.60 -7.31 -18.70
C HIS A 147 8.46 -8.22 -19.19
N PHE A 148 7.23 -7.68 -19.28
CA PHE A 148 6.01 -8.47 -19.54
C PHE A 148 5.15 -7.91 -20.69
N GLY A 149 5.55 -6.79 -21.27
CA GLY A 149 4.88 -6.19 -22.43
C GLY A 149 3.71 -5.27 -22.09
N GLU A 150 3.33 -4.47 -23.08
CA GLU A 150 2.28 -3.44 -22.98
C GLU A 150 0.93 -4.02 -22.58
N LYS A 151 0.55 -5.18 -23.14
CA LYS A 151 -0.73 -5.83 -22.83
C LYS A 151 -0.84 -6.17 -21.34
N LYS A 152 0.26 -6.61 -20.71
CA LYS A 152 0.25 -6.94 -19.28
C LYS A 152 0.20 -5.70 -18.40
N ALA A 153 0.90 -4.63 -18.80
CA ALA A 153 0.80 -3.35 -18.12
C ALA A 153 -0.64 -2.79 -18.16
N GLN A 154 -1.29 -2.87 -19.32
CA GLN A 154 -2.67 -2.42 -19.50
C GLN A 154 -3.65 -3.24 -18.65
N ASP A 155 -3.51 -4.57 -18.64
CA ASP A 155 -4.29 -5.47 -17.76
C ASP A 155 -4.17 -5.08 -16.27
N ILE A 156 -2.96 -4.75 -15.81
CA ILE A 156 -2.75 -4.25 -14.45
C ILE A 156 -3.45 -2.91 -14.25
N LEU A 157 -3.35 -1.96 -15.19
CA LEU A 157 -3.99 -0.66 -15.05
C LEU A 157 -5.53 -0.73 -15.01
N ASP A 158 -6.12 -1.62 -15.81
CA ASP A 158 -7.58 -1.69 -15.99
C ASP A 158 -8.28 -2.52 -14.92
N HIS A 159 -7.58 -3.48 -14.29
CA HIS A 159 -8.22 -4.49 -13.45
C HIS A 159 -7.65 -4.61 -12.04
N SER A 160 -6.55 -3.93 -11.71
CA SER A 160 -5.96 -3.97 -10.36
C SER A 160 -6.79 -3.22 -9.33
N PHE A 161 -6.60 -3.58 -8.06
CA PHE A 161 -7.16 -2.84 -6.94
C PHE A 161 -6.19 -1.75 -6.49
N PHE A 162 -6.65 -0.50 -6.46
CA PHE A 162 -5.88 0.64 -5.99
C PHE A 162 -6.34 1.05 -4.59
N CYS A 163 -5.40 1.23 -3.67
CA CYS A 163 -5.69 1.65 -2.30
C CYS A 163 -4.83 2.88 -1.95
N CYS A 164 -5.46 3.93 -1.42
CA CYS A 164 -4.80 5.19 -1.05
C CYS A 164 -5.20 5.59 0.37
N VAL A 165 -4.22 5.86 1.24
CA VAL A 165 -4.44 6.30 2.63
C VAL A 165 -3.46 7.41 3.01
N PHE A 166 -3.94 8.61 3.31
CA PHE A 166 -3.12 9.80 3.65
C PHE A 166 -3.66 10.51 4.89
#